data_AF-A0A151ZD38-F1
#
_entry.id   AF-A0A151ZD38-F1
#
_cell.length_a   1.000
_cell.length_b   1.000
_cell.length_c   1.000
_cell.angle_alpha   90.00
_cell.angle_beta   90.00
_cell.angle_gamma   90.00
#
_symmetry.space_group_name_H-M   'P 1'
#
loop_
_entity.id
_entity.type
_entity.pdbx_description
1 polymer ?
#
loop_
_entity_poly.entity_id
_entity_poly.type
_entity_poly.pdbx_seq_one_letter_code
_entity_poly.pdbx_strand_id
1 'polypeptide(L)'
;MFLIRSTSNILKSSGGSISLAKRYLGTANSKVNTTKTSVVSRKQPSIYEILRRKRDRAGLVNVDNHDNPDIETVVFPRERLGLNYDLNWALNGYSITPLNQAYRNAKLKMLLQHSKGTTNNNNVLTVQQKSQSQQTLNYYLEESLAKSNNSSTISLSQYKSLLEKVKDHISQSQNIYVQDSAIGSHRSNETLIRVVTNDAFSSLYLKHLLPNTVLSSVKEFKHPITLYLTPDFNLSSPETFGLKSSNFNILDVKRGIAVISGVHSTENIKSVLNSVFSSVLMKNKEGTIHLTSDIFVPTKNADKPILVLNNDGYLLSKKFESGKVVSQGAIWNQEGLTRPYNALTSNQESHAKQPFDLVEKFQGDAKKVNVVTPLVVTTNIYQHPQAVVFIVSDAKGVLPALSELTPEQAEKYFVTGYNGTSFNPFFSKDQNTTSNKSKSEIFKNLIQQNKTNVYIINPNAFKNEGDIDQILTSIGSGKVNKSAKSDIYSTLSPIGKQLNEVKKESVVEFENSLQTQYEKLLL
;
A
#
# COMPACT_ATOMS: atom_id res chain seq x y z
N MET A 1 -5.57 32.37 41.56
CA MET A 1 -4.84 31.47 42.47
C MET A 1 -3.77 30.75 41.65
N PHE A 2 -2.58 31.36 41.55
CA PHE A 2 -1.31 30.93 42.20
C PHE A 2 -0.74 29.62 41.59
N LEU A 3 0.45 29.47 41.00
CA LEU A 3 1.65 30.27 40.61
C LEU A 3 2.44 29.35 39.62
N ILE A 4 2.81 29.72 38.39
CA ILE A 4 4.05 30.40 37.90
C ILE A 4 5.39 29.62 38.03
N ARG A 5 5.98 29.34 36.85
CA ARG A 5 7.40 29.37 36.35
C ARG A 5 8.58 29.21 37.32
N SER A 6 9.64 28.55 36.82
CA SER A 6 10.96 29.20 36.72
C SER A 6 11.82 28.62 35.59
N THR A 7 12.54 29.53 34.92
CA THR A 7 13.52 29.33 33.84
C THR A 7 14.88 29.85 34.31
N SER A 8 15.97 29.36 33.68
CA SER A 8 17.30 30.00 33.50
C SER A 8 18.24 29.96 34.73
N ASN A 9 19.59 29.89 34.68
CA ASN A 9 20.61 30.09 33.64
C ASN A 9 22.00 29.57 34.12
N ILE A 10 22.82 29.06 33.17
CA ILE A 10 24.26 29.34 32.85
C ILE A 10 25.31 29.62 33.97
N LEU A 11 26.47 28.92 33.89
CA LEU A 11 27.89 29.41 33.87
C LEU A 11 28.86 28.21 34.13
N LYS A 12 29.65 27.71 33.15
CA LYS A 12 31.01 28.10 32.67
C LYS A 12 32.24 27.62 33.49
N SER A 13 33.19 27.01 32.75
CA SER A 13 34.65 26.81 33.01
C SER A 13 35.02 25.77 34.08
N SER A 14 36.08 24.96 34.02
CA SER A 14 37.36 24.88 33.27
C SER A 14 37.83 23.40 33.33
N GLY A 15 38.48 22.80 32.32
CA GLY A 15 39.92 22.88 32.07
C GLY A 15 40.73 21.97 33.00
N GLY A 16 41.18 20.78 32.53
CA GLY A 16 42.11 19.94 33.31
C GLY A 16 42.22 18.49 32.83
N SER A 17 43.16 18.26 31.93
CA SER A 17 43.70 16.96 31.50
C SER A 17 44.43 16.22 32.63
N ILE A 18 44.48 14.88 32.57
CA ILE A 18 45.71 14.04 32.61
C ILE A 18 45.34 12.54 32.70
N SER A 19 46.09 11.77 31.93
CA SER A 19 46.10 10.33 31.70
C SER A 19 46.89 9.54 32.77
N LEU A 20 46.95 8.21 32.58
CA LEU A 20 47.77 7.16 33.23
C LEU A 20 47.08 6.52 34.45
N ALA A 21 46.93 5.20 34.53
CA ALA A 21 48.01 4.21 34.49
C ALA A 21 47.48 2.77 34.32
N LYS A 22 48.29 1.97 33.64
CA LYS A 22 48.20 0.52 33.42
C LYS A 22 48.87 -0.25 34.58
N ARG A 23 48.60 -1.57 34.60
CA ARG A 23 49.28 -2.69 35.30
C ARG A 23 48.67 -3.05 36.67
N TYR A 24 48.50 -4.31 37.06
CA TYR A 24 49.39 -5.47 36.86
C TYR A 24 48.64 -6.81 36.69
N LEU A 25 49.29 -7.71 35.96
CA LEU A 25 49.02 -9.15 35.81
C LEU A 25 49.25 -9.93 37.11
N GLY A 26 48.57 -11.07 37.24
CA GLY A 26 48.91 -12.11 38.21
C GLY A 26 48.12 -13.40 37.99
N THR A 27 48.55 -14.22 37.03
CA THR A 27 48.14 -15.62 36.86
C THR A 27 48.96 -16.53 37.78
N ALA A 28 48.32 -17.42 38.55
CA ALA A 28 48.93 -18.65 39.04
C ALA A 28 47.89 -19.77 39.19
N ASN A 29 48.21 -20.93 38.60
CA ASN A 29 47.46 -22.18 38.54
C ASN A 29 47.42 -22.92 39.90
N SER A 30 46.31 -23.60 40.22
CA SER A 30 46.22 -25.08 40.18
C SER A 30 44.95 -25.63 40.88
N LYS A 31 44.20 -26.44 40.12
CA LYS A 31 43.26 -27.54 40.43
C LYS A 31 42.75 -27.71 41.88
N VAL A 32 41.43 -27.81 42.07
CA VAL A 32 40.67 -29.08 42.30
C VAL A 32 39.18 -28.79 42.50
N ASN A 33 38.37 -29.66 41.87
CA ASN A 33 36.93 -29.92 41.90
C ASN A 33 36.03 -29.45 43.08
N THR A 34 34.75 -29.27 42.69
CA THR A 34 33.46 -29.62 43.35
C THR A 34 32.50 -28.54 43.87
N THR A 35 31.25 -28.74 43.41
CA THR A 35 29.93 -28.35 43.95
C THR A 35 29.42 -26.90 43.80
N LYS A 36 28.40 -26.78 42.92
CA LYS A 36 27.45 -25.66 42.86
C LYS A 36 26.48 -25.74 44.06
N THR A 37 26.42 -24.68 44.86
CA THR A 37 25.26 -24.35 45.69
C THR A 37 24.89 -22.90 45.45
N SER A 38 23.86 -22.67 44.63
CA SER A 38 23.25 -21.35 44.45
C SER A 38 22.27 -21.08 45.58
N VAL A 39 22.58 -20.11 46.43
CA VAL A 39 21.70 -19.58 47.48
C VAL A 39 20.54 -18.85 46.81
N VAL A 40 19.32 -19.38 46.95
CA VAL A 40 18.08 -18.74 46.46
C VAL A 40 17.60 -17.74 47.50
N SER A 41 17.64 -16.44 47.17
CA SER A 41 17.01 -15.39 47.98
C SER A 41 15.48 -15.54 47.93
N ARG A 42 14.84 -15.89 49.06
CA ARG A 42 13.37 -15.91 49.17
C ARG A 42 12.82 -14.49 49.05
N LYS A 43 12.14 -14.17 47.95
CA LYS A 43 11.33 -12.95 47.83
C LYS A 43 10.21 -12.98 48.86
N GLN A 44 10.02 -11.88 49.58
CA GLN A 44 8.86 -11.67 50.45
C GLN A 44 7.58 -11.75 49.61
N PRO A 45 6.54 -12.48 50.06
CA PRO A 45 5.29 -12.60 49.33
C PRO A 45 4.62 -11.23 49.22
N SER A 46 3.98 -10.97 48.08
CA SER A 46 3.26 -9.72 47.86
C SER A 46 2.09 -9.57 48.85
N ILE A 47 1.68 -8.34 49.14
CA ILE A 47 0.47 -8.07 49.94
C ILE A 47 -0.74 -8.82 49.38
N TYR A 48 -0.83 -8.97 48.06
CA TYR A 48 -1.87 -9.75 47.39
C TYR A 48 -1.81 -11.24 47.78
N GLU A 49 -0.64 -11.88 47.79
CA GLU A 49 -0.50 -13.28 48.23
C GLU A 49 -0.82 -13.47 49.71
N ILE A 50 -0.46 -12.50 50.55
CA ILE A 50 -0.76 -12.54 51.99
C ILE A 50 -2.27 -12.45 52.22
N LEU A 51 -2.95 -11.54 51.52
CA LEU A 51 -4.40 -11.36 51.59
C LEU A 51 -5.14 -12.58 51.03
N ARG A 52 -4.70 -13.12 49.89
CA ARG A 52 -5.24 -14.36 49.32
C ARG A 52 -5.13 -15.53 50.30
N ARG A 53 -3.94 -15.77 50.87
CA ARG A 53 -3.71 -16.84 51.87
C ARG A 53 -4.48 -16.63 53.17
N LYS A 54 -4.78 -15.38 53.56
CA LYS A 54 -5.66 -15.10 54.71
C LYS A 54 -7.11 -15.42 54.37
N ARG A 55 -7.55 -15.12 53.14
CA ARG A 55 -8.90 -15.45 52.64
C ARG A 55 -9.11 -16.96 52.55
N ASP A 56 -8.12 -17.68 52.00
CA ASP A 56 -8.13 -19.13 51.87
C ASP A 56 -8.15 -19.81 53.26
N ARG A 57 -7.36 -19.31 54.22
CA ARG A 57 -7.34 -19.83 55.61
C ARG A 57 -8.60 -19.51 56.41
N ALA A 58 -9.32 -18.45 56.05
CA ALA A 58 -10.57 -18.06 56.71
C ALA A 58 -11.80 -18.83 56.18
N GLY A 59 -11.62 -19.77 55.25
CA GLY A 59 -12.75 -20.50 54.62
C GLY A 59 -13.68 -19.61 53.80
N LEU A 60 -13.32 -18.33 53.57
CA LEU A 60 -14.11 -17.38 52.78
C LEU A 60 -13.99 -17.63 51.27
N VAL A 61 -13.20 -18.64 50.89
CA VAL A 61 -13.24 -19.31 49.60
C VAL A 61 -13.58 -20.76 49.88
N ASN A 62 -14.79 -20.98 50.38
CA ASN A 62 -15.51 -22.20 50.04
C ASN A 62 -15.70 -22.17 48.52
N VAL A 63 -14.74 -22.73 47.78
CA VAL A 63 -15.17 -23.58 46.67
C VAL A 63 -15.55 -24.87 47.39
N ASP A 64 -16.76 -24.89 47.94
CA ASP A 64 -17.39 -26.17 48.19
C ASP A 64 -17.33 -26.86 46.83
N ASN A 65 -16.54 -27.94 46.73
CA ASN A 65 -16.78 -28.96 45.71
C ASN A 65 -18.14 -29.56 46.08
N HIS A 66 -19.19 -28.80 45.85
CA HIS A 66 -20.46 -29.39 45.54
C HIS A 66 -20.21 -30.13 44.24
N ASP A 67 -19.95 -31.44 44.37
CA ASP A 67 -20.33 -32.43 43.36
C ASP A 67 -21.86 -32.33 43.20
N ASN A 68 -22.33 -31.19 42.72
CA ASN A 68 -23.67 -31.03 42.22
C ASN A 68 -23.58 -31.57 40.79
N PRO A 69 -24.21 -32.71 40.48
CA PRO A 69 -24.18 -33.28 39.13
C PRO A 69 -24.75 -32.32 38.08
N ASP A 70 -25.39 -31.22 38.51
CA ASP A 70 -25.99 -30.19 37.66
C ASP A 70 -25.17 -28.89 37.53
N ILE A 71 -23.97 -28.78 38.14
CA ILE A 71 -23.07 -27.65 37.84
C ILE A 71 -22.34 -27.96 36.54
N GLU A 72 -22.85 -27.44 35.42
CA GLU A 72 -22.09 -27.34 34.18
C GLU A 72 -20.82 -26.53 34.44
N THR A 73 -19.71 -27.21 34.69
CA THR A 73 -18.39 -26.56 34.64
C THR A 73 -18.17 -26.11 33.21
N VAL A 74 -18.35 -24.81 32.95
CA VAL A 74 -18.03 -24.22 31.64
C VAL A 74 -16.51 -24.31 31.45
N VAL A 75 -16.05 -25.39 30.83
CA VAL A 75 -14.67 -25.53 30.40
C VAL A 75 -14.48 -24.58 29.23
N PHE A 76 -13.91 -23.41 29.50
CA PHE A 76 -13.53 -22.49 28.43
C PHE A 76 -12.54 -23.20 27.48
N PRO A 77 -12.84 -23.25 26.17
CA PRO A 77 -11.95 -23.84 25.19
C PRO A 77 -10.53 -23.29 25.32
N ARG A 78 -9.51 -24.12 25.11
CA ARG A 78 -8.14 -23.61 25.03
C ARG A 78 -7.96 -22.83 23.73
N GLU A 79 -7.26 -21.70 23.80
CA GLU A 79 -6.87 -20.98 22.60
C GLU A 79 -6.05 -21.88 21.67
N ARG A 80 -6.34 -21.78 20.38
CA ARG A 80 -5.64 -22.50 19.32
C ARG A 80 -5.65 -21.67 18.04
N LEU A 81 -4.92 -22.12 17.02
CA LEU A 81 -5.03 -21.51 15.70
C LEU A 81 -6.49 -21.55 15.22
N GLY A 82 -7.01 -20.40 14.79
CA GLY A 82 -8.42 -20.24 14.41
C GLY A 82 -9.37 -19.95 15.57
N LEU A 83 -8.93 -20.03 16.83
CA LEU A 83 -9.73 -19.75 18.02
C LEU A 83 -8.91 -18.91 19.01
N ASN A 84 -8.97 -17.59 18.85
CA ASN A 84 -8.31 -16.62 19.72
C ASN A 84 -9.34 -15.64 20.28
N TYR A 85 -9.41 -15.52 21.60
CA TYR A 85 -10.48 -14.76 22.25
C TYR A 85 -10.34 -13.26 21.98
N ASP A 86 -9.13 -12.72 22.07
CA ASP A 86 -8.90 -11.30 21.83
C ASP A 86 -9.28 -10.88 20.40
N LEU A 87 -9.00 -11.74 19.42
CA LEU A 87 -9.42 -11.53 18.03
C LEU A 87 -10.93 -11.59 17.88
N ASN A 88 -11.58 -12.62 18.46
CA ASN A 88 -13.04 -12.77 18.37
C ASN A 88 -13.75 -11.58 19.02
N TRP A 89 -13.28 -11.12 20.19
CA TRP A 89 -13.82 -9.93 20.84
C TRP A 89 -13.57 -8.66 20.04
N ALA A 90 -12.38 -8.52 19.42
CA ALA A 90 -12.12 -7.40 18.55
C ALA A 90 -13.07 -7.39 17.34
N LEU A 91 -13.32 -8.54 16.72
CA LEU A 91 -14.27 -8.70 15.61
C LEU A 91 -15.71 -8.39 16.01
N ASN A 92 -16.15 -8.79 17.20
CA ASN A 92 -17.46 -8.42 17.73
C ASN A 92 -17.63 -6.89 17.82
N GLY A 93 -16.55 -6.15 18.09
CA GLY A 93 -16.54 -4.69 18.03
C GLY A 93 -16.80 -4.10 16.64
N TYR A 94 -16.65 -4.88 15.57
CA TYR A 94 -17.03 -4.54 14.20
C TYR A 94 -18.43 -5.04 13.81
N SER A 95 -19.18 -5.62 14.76
CA SER A 95 -20.40 -6.41 14.49
C SER A 95 -20.11 -7.64 13.61
N ILE A 96 -18.92 -8.24 13.73
CA ILE A 96 -18.59 -9.53 13.10
C ILE A 96 -18.45 -10.55 14.22
N THR A 97 -19.34 -11.53 14.28
CA THR A 97 -19.33 -12.59 15.30
C THR A 97 -18.81 -13.88 14.68
N PRO A 98 -17.54 -14.28 14.89
CA PRO A 98 -17.01 -15.50 14.31
C PRO A 98 -17.78 -16.73 14.83
N LEU A 99 -18.55 -17.39 13.96
CA LEU A 99 -19.22 -18.65 14.30
C LEU A 99 -18.28 -19.86 14.18
N ASN A 100 -17.21 -19.71 13.40
CA ASN A 100 -16.21 -20.75 13.15
C ASN A 100 -14.80 -20.24 13.45
N GLN A 101 -13.87 -20.31 12.50
CA GLN A 101 -12.46 -20.04 12.72
C GLN A 101 -12.09 -18.62 12.30
N ALA A 102 -11.30 -17.93 13.13
CA ALA A 102 -10.75 -16.60 12.82
C ALA A 102 -9.23 -16.57 12.96
N TYR A 103 -8.56 -16.00 11.96
CA TYR A 103 -7.10 -15.98 11.85
C TYR A 103 -6.60 -14.55 11.70
N ARG A 104 -5.78 -14.09 12.64
CA ARG A 104 -5.05 -12.82 12.51
C ARG A 104 -3.69 -13.07 11.85
N ASN A 105 -3.39 -12.32 10.79
CA ASN A 105 -2.14 -12.34 10.03
C ASN A 105 -1.68 -13.75 9.65
N ALA A 106 -2.63 -14.56 9.18
CA ALA A 106 -2.50 -15.95 8.75
C ALA A 106 -1.19 -16.28 8.01
N LYS A 107 -0.60 -17.46 8.25
CA LYS A 107 0.66 -17.88 7.61
C LYS A 107 0.46 -18.22 6.13
N LEU A 108 1.46 -17.94 5.28
CA LEU A 108 1.41 -18.16 3.82
C LEU A 108 1.01 -19.59 3.45
N LYS A 109 1.62 -20.60 4.08
CA LYS A 109 1.30 -22.01 3.84
C LYS A 109 -0.16 -22.36 4.10
N MET A 110 -0.73 -21.82 5.18
CA MET A 110 -2.13 -22.06 5.53
C MET A 110 -3.05 -21.36 4.54
N LEU A 111 -2.75 -20.10 4.19
CA LEU A 111 -3.52 -19.37 3.19
C LEU A 111 -3.52 -20.09 1.84
N LEU A 112 -2.35 -20.56 1.39
CA LEU A 112 -2.22 -21.36 0.17
C LEU A 112 -3.09 -22.63 0.22
N GLN A 113 -3.09 -23.35 1.35
CA GLN A 113 -3.91 -24.56 1.53
C GLN A 113 -5.42 -24.27 1.56
N HIS A 114 -5.81 -23.11 2.07
CA HIS A 114 -7.21 -22.70 2.16
C HIS A 114 -7.72 -22.01 0.87
N SER A 115 -6.82 -21.57 -0.02
CA SER A 115 -7.19 -20.90 -1.27
C SER A 115 -7.84 -21.85 -2.27
N LYS A 116 -8.85 -21.34 -2.98
CA LYS A 116 -9.48 -22.04 -4.11
C LYS A 116 -8.62 -21.81 -5.37
N GLY A 117 -7.83 -22.80 -5.78
CA GLY A 117 -6.97 -22.71 -6.96
C GLY A 117 -6.13 -23.98 -7.17
N THR A 118 -5.33 -24.00 -8.22
CA THR A 118 -4.39 -25.09 -8.50
C THR A 118 -2.97 -24.63 -8.24
N THR A 119 -2.17 -25.47 -7.58
CA THR A 119 -0.75 -25.20 -7.34
C THR A 119 0.11 -26.02 -8.27
N ASN A 120 1.16 -25.41 -8.83
CA ASN A 120 2.18 -26.16 -9.57
C ASN A 120 3.25 -26.76 -8.63
N ASN A 121 4.24 -27.47 -9.19
CA ASN A 121 5.33 -28.09 -8.44
C ASN A 121 6.15 -27.10 -7.60
N ASN A 122 6.14 -25.81 -7.95
CA ASN A 122 6.85 -24.76 -7.22
C ASN A 122 5.96 -24.08 -6.15
N ASN A 123 4.74 -24.56 -5.91
CA ASN A 123 3.73 -23.93 -5.04
C ASN A 123 3.29 -22.53 -5.51
N VAL A 124 3.34 -22.25 -6.81
CA VAL A 124 2.68 -21.07 -7.40
C VAL A 124 1.19 -21.35 -7.46
N LEU A 125 0.37 -20.44 -6.93
CA LEU A 125 -1.08 -20.57 -6.93
C LEU A 125 -1.67 -19.95 -8.19
N THR A 126 -2.40 -20.75 -8.96
CA THR A 126 -3.17 -20.28 -10.12
C THR A 126 -4.66 -20.31 -9.81
N VAL A 127 -5.35 -19.19 -10.06
CA VAL A 127 -6.80 -19.06 -9.91
C VAL A 127 -7.41 -18.68 -11.26
N GLN A 128 -8.51 -19.34 -11.61
CA GLN A 128 -9.30 -19.02 -12.79
C GLN A 128 -10.41 -18.04 -12.39
N GLN A 129 -10.38 -16.85 -12.96
CA GLN A 129 -11.39 -15.82 -12.79
C GLN A 129 -12.37 -15.87 -13.96
N LYS A 130 -13.67 -15.78 -13.68
CA LYS A 130 -14.66 -15.53 -14.75
C LYS A 130 -14.36 -14.14 -15.32
N SER A 131 -14.30 -13.98 -16.65
CA SER A 131 -14.16 -12.62 -17.20
C SER A 131 -15.34 -11.78 -16.75
N GLN A 132 -15.04 -10.72 -16.00
CA GLN A 132 -15.99 -9.67 -15.70
C GLN A 132 -16.15 -8.86 -16.99
N SER A 133 -17.21 -9.13 -17.75
CA SER A 133 -17.56 -8.39 -18.97
C SER A 133 -17.95 -6.93 -18.68
N GLN A 134 -18.23 -6.59 -17.42
CA GLN A 134 -18.52 -5.23 -16.96
C GLN A 134 -17.49 -4.82 -15.91
N GLN A 135 -16.87 -3.65 -16.10
CA GLN A 135 -16.07 -2.99 -15.08
C GLN A 135 -16.92 -2.85 -13.80
N THR A 136 -16.36 -3.27 -12.67
CA THR A 136 -17.05 -3.16 -11.37
C THR A 136 -17.34 -1.69 -11.08
N LEU A 137 -18.57 -1.36 -10.70
CA LEU A 137 -18.97 0.00 -10.37
C LEU A 137 -18.50 0.39 -8.97
N ASN A 138 -17.96 1.60 -8.83
CA ASN A 138 -17.59 2.18 -7.54
C ASN A 138 -18.71 3.05 -6.98
N TYR A 139 -19.18 2.74 -5.77
CA TYR A 139 -20.21 3.50 -5.06
C TYR A 139 -19.58 4.38 -3.98
N TYR A 140 -19.95 5.65 -3.96
CA TYR A 140 -19.46 6.64 -3.00
C TYR A 140 -20.60 7.20 -2.15
N LEU A 141 -20.32 7.47 -0.88
CA LEU A 141 -21.26 8.22 -0.03
C LEU A 141 -21.23 9.72 -0.33
N GLU A 142 -20.15 10.21 -0.94
CA GLU A 142 -19.96 11.62 -1.30
C GLU A 142 -20.24 11.81 -2.79
N GLU A 143 -21.22 12.65 -3.11
CA GLU A 143 -21.62 12.92 -4.50
C GLU A 143 -20.52 13.57 -5.33
N SER A 144 -19.67 14.39 -4.69
CA SER A 144 -18.53 15.05 -5.32
C SER A 144 -17.50 14.06 -5.88
N LEU A 145 -17.48 12.82 -5.38
CA LEU A 145 -16.56 11.79 -5.84
C LEU A 145 -17.15 10.98 -7.00
N ALA A 146 -18.48 10.82 -7.09
CA ALA A 146 -19.16 10.00 -8.10
C ALA A 146 -19.28 10.67 -9.50
N LYS A 147 -18.17 11.14 -10.06
CA LYS A 147 -18.11 11.93 -11.30
C LYS A 147 -17.85 11.13 -12.60
N SER A 148 -17.55 9.83 -12.48
CA SER A 148 -17.19 8.98 -13.62
C SER A 148 -18.34 8.07 -14.07
N ASN A 149 -18.30 7.63 -15.33
CA ASN A 149 -19.29 6.69 -15.89
C ASN A 149 -19.35 5.35 -15.12
N ASN A 150 -18.27 4.98 -14.44
CA ASN A 150 -18.17 3.76 -13.64
C ASN A 150 -18.30 4.01 -12.13
N SER A 151 -18.89 5.14 -11.76
CA SER A 151 -19.18 5.46 -10.36
C SER A 151 -20.63 5.87 -10.14
N SER A 152 -21.13 5.65 -8.93
CA SER A 152 -22.47 6.05 -8.50
C SER A 152 -22.44 6.49 -7.05
N THR A 153 -23.50 7.14 -6.61
CA THR A 153 -23.71 7.47 -5.21
C THR A 153 -24.50 6.36 -4.51
N ILE A 154 -24.32 6.24 -3.19
CA ILE A 154 -25.13 5.38 -2.32
C ILE A 154 -25.52 6.16 -1.06
N SER A 155 -26.78 6.02 -0.62
CA SER A 155 -27.23 6.69 0.59
C SER A 155 -26.64 6.04 1.85
N LEU A 156 -26.52 6.81 2.93
CA LEU A 156 -25.97 6.32 4.19
C LEU A 156 -26.80 5.16 4.79
N SER A 157 -28.12 5.17 4.63
CA SER A 157 -29.01 4.11 5.12
C SER A 157 -28.83 2.80 4.35
N GLN A 158 -28.79 2.88 3.01
CA GLN A 158 -28.49 1.73 2.14
C GLN A 158 -27.12 1.15 2.45
N TYR A 159 -26.10 2.01 2.55
CA TYR A 159 -24.74 1.60 2.90
C TYR A 159 -24.69 0.86 4.24
N LYS A 160 -25.31 1.41 5.30
CA LYS A 160 -25.33 0.77 6.62
C LYS A 160 -25.99 -0.60 6.57
N SER A 161 -27.17 -0.70 5.95
CA SER A 161 -27.90 -1.96 5.84
C SER A 161 -27.11 -3.02 5.06
N LEU A 162 -26.46 -2.62 3.97
CA LEU A 162 -25.64 -3.50 3.16
C LEU A 162 -24.36 -3.93 3.88
N LEU A 163 -23.70 -3.02 4.59
CA LEU A 163 -22.51 -3.33 5.38
C LEU A 163 -22.82 -4.36 6.48
N GLU A 164 -23.95 -4.25 7.15
CA GLU A 164 -24.39 -5.27 8.13
C GLU A 164 -24.57 -6.63 7.46
N LYS A 165 -25.21 -6.72 6.28
CA LYS A 165 -25.32 -7.99 5.54
C LYS A 165 -23.97 -8.58 5.16
N VAL A 166 -23.00 -7.75 4.77
CA VAL A 166 -21.64 -8.20 4.45
C VAL A 166 -20.95 -8.74 5.71
N LYS A 167 -21.08 -8.05 6.85
CA LYS A 167 -20.52 -8.50 8.13
C LYS A 167 -21.17 -9.79 8.63
N ASP A 168 -22.48 -9.95 8.46
CA ASP A 168 -23.21 -11.17 8.78
C ASP A 168 -22.71 -12.35 7.94
N HIS A 169 -22.48 -12.13 6.64
CA HIS A 169 -21.90 -13.14 5.75
C HIS A 169 -20.47 -13.55 6.17
N ILE A 170 -19.63 -12.58 6.56
CA ILE A 170 -18.30 -12.87 7.12
C ILE A 170 -18.44 -13.69 8.41
N SER A 171 -19.36 -13.32 9.30
CA SER A 171 -19.59 -13.99 10.59
C SER A 171 -19.95 -15.47 10.43
N GLN A 172 -20.76 -15.79 9.41
CA GLN A 172 -21.20 -17.15 9.08
C GLN A 172 -20.16 -17.98 8.31
N SER A 173 -19.08 -17.35 7.83
CA SER A 173 -18.06 -18.03 7.05
C SER A 173 -17.29 -19.05 7.88
N GLN A 174 -16.81 -20.12 7.23
CA GLN A 174 -16.01 -21.16 7.89
C GLN A 174 -14.67 -20.63 8.40
N ASN A 175 -14.05 -19.74 7.62
CA ASN A 175 -12.78 -19.11 7.94
C ASN A 175 -12.89 -17.60 7.75
N ILE A 176 -12.45 -16.84 8.75
CA ILE A 176 -12.30 -15.39 8.70
C ILE A 176 -10.80 -15.08 8.79
N TYR A 177 -10.29 -14.27 7.87
CA TYR A 177 -8.92 -13.80 7.85
C TYR A 177 -8.90 -12.30 8.13
N VAL A 178 -8.14 -11.94 9.17
CA VAL A 178 -7.87 -10.56 9.54
C VAL A 178 -6.41 -10.28 9.24
N GLN A 179 -6.12 -9.32 8.37
CA GLN A 179 -4.77 -8.89 8.05
C GLN A 179 -4.57 -7.47 8.59
N ASP A 180 -3.83 -7.36 9.68
CA ASP A 180 -3.35 -6.10 10.23
C ASP A 180 -1.99 -5.76 9.59
N SER A 181 -1.90 -4.64 8.87
CA SER A 181 -0.71 -4.27 8.11
C SER A 181 -0.57 -2.74 8.02
N ALA A 182 0.38 -2.28 7.22
CA ALA A 182 0.50 -0.89 6.81
C ALA A 182 0.43 -0.75 5.29
N ILE A 183 0.05 0.44 4.81
CA ILE A 183 0.36 0.92 3.46
C ILE A 183 1.43 1.99 3.62
N GLY A 184 2.52 1.89 2.85
CA GLY A 184 3.73 2.69 3.05
C GLY A 184 4.81 1.92 3.80
N SER A 185 6.02 1.91 3.25
CA SER A 185 7.17 1.12 3.73
C SER A 185 8.01 1.81 4.80
N HIS A 186 7.75 3.08 5.10
CA HIS A 186 8.50 3.85 6.09
C HIS A 186 7.56 4.51 7.11
N ARG A 187 8.00 4.63 8.36
CA ARG A 187 7.17 5.06 9.50
C ARG A 187 6.58 6.45 9.35
N SER A 188 7.29 7.38 8.70
CA SER A 188 6.76 8.72 8.43
C SER A 188 5.58 8.71 7.46
N ASN A 189 5.48 7.70 6.59
CA ASN A 189 4.47 7.59 5.54
C ASN A 189 3.51 6.40 5.72
N GLU A 190 3.73 5.56 6.72
CA GLU A 190 2.86 4.41 6.99
C GLU A 190 1.45 4.84 7.41
N THR A 191 0.45 4.17 6.84
CA THR A 191 -0.95 4.26 7.24
C THR A 191 -1.41 2.85 7.57
N LEU A 192 -1.75 2.62 8.83
CA LEU A 192 -2.16 1.30 9.31
C LEU A 192 -3.52 0.91 8.70
N ILE A 193 -3.65 -0.37 8.35
CA ILE A 193 -4.84 -0.92 7.73
C ILE A 193 -5.21 -2.25 8.41
N ARG A 194 -6.52 -2.44 8.63
CA ARG A 194 -7.10 -3.75 8.97
C ARG A 194 -7.95 -4.21 7.79
N VAL A 195 -7.62 -5.37 7.26
CA VAL A 195 -8.46 -6.05 6.27
C VAL A 195 -9.18 -7.23 6.92
N VAL A 196 -10.48 -7.36 6.69
CA VAL A 196 -11.29 -8.50 7.14
C VAL A 196 -11.90 -9.16 5.91
N THR A 197 -11.61 -10.44 5.73
CA THR A 197 -12.08 -11.21 4.57
C THR A 197 -12.41 -12.64 4.94
N ASN A 198 -13.33 -13.27 4.22
CA ASN A 198 -13.59 -14.71 4.30
C ASN A 198 -12.87 -15.51 3.18
N ASP A 199 -12.13 -14.84 2.30
CA ASP A 199 -11.43 -15.46 1.19
C ASP A 199 -9.92 -15.57 1.45
N ALA A 200 -9.43 -16.81 1.40
CA ALA A 200 -8.02 -17.12 1.66
C ALA A 200 -7.11 -16.59 0.53
N PHE A 201 -7.57 -16.59 -0.72
CA PHE A 201 -6.79 -16.07 -1.85
C PHE A 201 -6.59 -14.56 -1.72
N SER A 202 -7.65 -13.81 -1.42
CA SER A 202 -7.58 -12.36 -1.15
C SER A 202 -6.66 -12.06 0.03
N SER A 203 -6.74 -12.85 1.12
CA SER A 203 -5.84 -12.68 2.26
C SER A 203 -4.37 -13.01 1.90
N LEU A 204 -4.11 -13.98 1.03
CA LEU A 204 -2.77 -14.32 0.55
C LEU A 204 -2.19 -13.18 -0.30
N TYR A 205 -3.00 -12.67 -1.24
CA TYR A 205 -2.67 -11.51 -2.05
C TYR A 205 -2.30 -10.30 -1.19
N LEU A 206 -3.14 -9.94 -0.21
CA LEU A 206 -2.88 -8.82 0.68
C LEU A 206 -1.63 -9.00 1.53
N LYS A 207 -1.33 -10.25 1.93
CA LYS A 207 -0.11 -10.57 2.67
C LYS A 207 1.15 -10.38 1.82
N HIS A 208 1.05 -10.52 0.51
CA HIS A 208 2.14 -10.21 -0.43
C HIS A 208 2.21 -8.69 -0.71
N LEU A 209 1.05 -8.08 -0.92
CA LEU A 209 0.95 -6.67 -1.32
C LEU A 209 1.33 -5.71 -0.18
N LEU A 210 0.84 -5.93 1.03
CA LEU A 210 0.96 -4.96 2.11
C LEU A 210 2.29 -5.10 2.88
N PRO A 211 2.99 -3.99 3.17
CA PRO A 211 4.08 -3.98 4.12
C PRO A 211 3.70 -4.56 5.49
N ASN A 212 4.59 -5.41 6.02
CA ASN A 212 4.48 -5.89 7.39
C ASN A 212 4.73 -4.73 8.36
N THR A 213 3.94 -4.66 9.42
CA THR A 213 4.11 -3.71 10.51
C THR A 213 4.25 -4.45 11.84
N VAL A 214 4.71 -3.76 12.88
CA VAL A 214 4.81 -4.33 14.22
C VAL A 214 3.39 -4.56 14.75
N LEU A 215 3.08 -5.82 15.04
CA LEU A 215 1.77 -6.19 15.57
C LEU A 215 1.71 -5.92 17.06
N SER A 216 0.98 -4.89 17.46
CA SER A 216 0.49 -4.73 18.82
C SER A 216 -0.57 -5.78 19.15
N SER A 217 -1.03 -5.82 20.40
CA SER A 217 -2.23 -6.58 20.75
C SER A 217 -3.40 -6.18 19.83
N VAL A 218 -4.34 -7.10 19.59
CA VAL A 218 -5.46 -6.87 18.64
C VAL A 218 -6.27 -5.63 19.02
N LYS A 219 -6.43 -5.41 20.33
CA LYS A 219 -7.17 -4.31 20.95
C LYS A 219 -6.44 -2.96 20.82
N GLU A 220 -5.12 -2.96 20.79
CA GLU A 220 -4.30 -1.74 20.69
C GLU A 220 -3.96 -1.36 19.24
N PHE A 221 -4.26 -2.23 18.28
CA PHE A 221 -4.01 -1.96 16.87
C PHE A 221 -4.99 -0.90 16.35
N LYS A 222 -4.57 0.37 16.42
CA LYS A 222 -5.31 1.51 15.89
C LYS A 222 -5.02 1.66 14.41
N HIS A 223 -6.05 1.63 13.58
CA HIS A 223 -5.92 1.78 12.13
C HIS A 223 -6.92 2.82 11.61
N PRO A 224 -6.50 3.73 10.72
CA PRO A 224 -7.40 4.65 10.03
C PRO A 224 -8.11 4.04 8.83
N ILE A 225 -7.68 2.87 8.32
CA ILE A 225 -8.28 2.21 7.16
C ILE A 225 -8.81 0.83 7.54
N THR A 226 -10.07 0.56 7.20
CA THR A 226 -10.69 -0.77 7.28
C THR A 226 -11.18 -1.20 5.91
N LEU A 227 -10.82 -2.42 5.48
CA LEU A 227 -11.28 -3.01 4.23
C LEU A 227 -12.03 -4.31 4.52
N TYR A 228 -13.24 -4.43 3.99
CA TYR A 228 -14.01 -5.67 4.00
C TYR A 228 -13.99 -6.29 2.61
N LEU A 229 -13.55 -7.54 2.50
CA LEU A 229 -13.53 -8.28 1.23
C LEU A 229 -14.33 -9.57 1.34
N THR A 230 -15.41 -9.67 0.56
CA THR A 230 -16.27 -10.85 0.51
C THR A 230 -16.56 -11.22 -0.95
N PRO A 231 -15.57 -11.77 -1.67
CA PRO A 231 -15.72 -11.96 -3.10
C PRO A 231 -16.79 -13.02 -3.44
N ASP A 232 -17.11 -13.92 -2.51
CA ASP A 232 -18.18 -14.92 -2.62
C ASP A 232 -19.56 -14.43 -2.14
N PHE A 233 -19.68 -13.19 -1.65
CA PHE A 233 -20.95 -12.61 -1.26
C PHE A 233 -21.81 -12.35 -2.49
N ASN A 234 -23.03 -12.88 -2.48
CA ASN A 234 -24.01 -12.67 -3.53
C ASN A 234 -25.30 -12.12 -2.95
N LEU A 235 -25.81 -11.06 -3.57
CA LEU A 235 -26.99 -10.35 -3.11
C LEU A 235 -28.16 -10.66 -4.05
N SER A 236 -29.23 -11.26 -3.53
CA SER A 236 -30.38 -11.69 -4.34
C SER A 236 -31.16 -10.52 -4.96
N SER A 237 -31.16 -9.34 -4.34
CA SER A 237 -31.92 -8.17 -4.79
C SER A 237 -31.11 -6.88 -4.65
N PRO A 238 -30.09 -6.67 -5.50
CA PRO A 238 -29.17 -5.53 -5.40
C PRO A 238 -29.86 -4.17 -5.56
N GLU A 239 -30.92 -4.10 -6.36
CA GLU A 239 -31.67 -2.85 -6.62
C GLU A 239 -32.30 -2.26 -5.35
N THR A 240 -32.68 -3.11 -4.39
CA THR A 240 -33.21 -2.66 -3.08
C THR A 240 -32.20 -1.85 -2.27
N PHE A 241 -30.91 -2.00 -2.57
CA PHE A 241 -29.81 -1.27 -1.94
C PHE A 241 -29.28 -0.14 -2.83
N GLY A 242 -29.94 0.17 -3.96
CA GLY A 242 -29.47 1.14 -4.94
C GLY A 242 -28.29 0.64 -5.79
N LEU A 243 -28.04 -0.67 -5.80
CA LEU A 243 -26.97 -1.27 -6.58
C LEU A 243 -27.47 -1.76 -7.94
N LYS A 244 -26.62 -1.66 -8.96
CA LYS A 244 -26.88 -2.12 -10.33
C LYS A 244 -26.62 -3.62 -10.50
N SER A 245 -25.77 -4.19 -9.65
CA SER A 245 -25.41 -5.61 -9.68
C SER A 245 -25.01 -6.09 -8.28
N SER A 246 -24.86 -7.40 -8.10
CA SER A 246 -24.33 -8.00 -6.87
C SER A 246 -22.82 -7.81 -6.71
N ASN A 247 -22.12 -7.41 -7.77
CA ASN A 247 -20.70 -7.07 -7.74
C ASN A 247 -20.54 -5.56 -7.54
N PHE A 248 -19.94 -5.15 -6.43
CA PHE A 248 -19.83 -3.74 -6.10
C PHE A 248 -18.59 -3.44 -5.25
N ASN A 249 -18.11 -2.22 -5.41
CA ASN A 249 -17.20 -1.58 -4.45
C ASN A 249 -17.94 -0.44 -3.78
N ILE A 250 -17.87 -0.31 -2.46
CA ILE A 250 -18.35 0.87 -1.73
C ILE A 250 -17.19 1.51 -1.00
N LEU A 251 -17.03 2.83 -1.17
CA LEU A 251 -15.94 3.61 -0.60
C LEU A 251 -16.51 4.72 0.30
N ASP A 252 -16.38 4.56 1.61
CA ASP A 252 -16.55 5.61 2.62
C ASP A 252 -15.19 6.24 2.92
N VAL A 253 -14.76 7.09 1.99
CA VAL A 253 -13.45 7.75 2.00
C VAL A 253 -13.26 8.58 3.28
N LYS A 254 -14.31 9.25 3.75
CA LYS A 254 -14.27 10.09 4.96
C LYS A 254 -13.91 9.32 6.22
N ARG A 255 -14.44 8.09 6.36
CA ARG A 255 -14.18 7.20 7.50
C ARG A 255 -13.04 6.21 7.27
N GLY A 256 -12.48 6.16 6.06
CA GLY A 256 -11.44 5.21 5.70
C GLY A 256 -11.96 3.77 5.58
N ILE A 257 -13.21 3.57 5.18
CA ILE A 257 -13.81 2.24 5.06
C ILE A 257 -14.07 1.91 3.59
N ALA A 258 -13.65 0.73 3.16
CA ALA A 258 -14.02 0.17 1.86
C ALA A 258 -14.65 -1.22 2.00
N VAL A 259 -15.58 -1.53 1.09
CA VAL A 259 -16.22 -2.83 0.96
C VAL A 259 -16.09 -3.28 -0.49
N ILE A 260 -15.60 -4.50 -0.71
CA ILE A 260 -15.56 -5.14 -2.02
C ILE A 260 -16.29 -6.46 -1.90
N SER A 261 -17.32 -6.64 -2.72
CA SER A 261 -18.17 -7.82 -2.69
C SER A 261 -18.50 -8.29 -4.11
N GLY A 262 -18.56 -9.62 -4.31
CA GLY A 262 -18.81 -10.22 -5.63
C GLY A 262 -17.64 -10.10 -6.63
N VAL A 263 -16.49 -9.57 -6.20
CA VAL A 263 -15.35 -9.27 -7.07
C VAL A 263 -14.09 -9.95 -6.56
N HIS A 264 -13.49 -10.78 -7.42
CA HIS A 264 -12.31 -11.57 -7.08
C HIS A 264 -10.98 -10.99 -7.61
N SER A 265 -11.02 -9.91 -8.39
CA SER A 265 -9.84 -9.37 -9.11
C SER A 265 -8.85 -8.65 -8.18
N THR A 266 -7.57 -9.03 -8.24
CA THR A 266 -6.50 -8.35 -7.50
C THR A 266 -6.29 -6.89 -7.93
N GLU A 267 -6.48 -6.57 -9.22
CA GLU A 267 -6.42 -5.19 -9.73
C GLU A 267 -7.48 -4.31 -9.08
N ASN A 268 -8.71 -4.84 -8.93
CA ASN A 268 -9.80 -4.13 -8.29
C ASN A 268 -9.50 -3.86 -6.80
N ILE A 269 -8.98 -4.86 -6.08
CA ILE A 269 -8.56 -4.70 -4.68
C ILE A 269 -7.52 -3.58 -4.55
N LYS A 270 -6.47 -3.58 -5.40
CA LYS A 270 -5.42 -2.54 -5.38
C LYS A 270 -5.96 -1.16 -5.72
N SER A 271 -6.85 -1.07 -6.71
CA SER A 271 -7.49 0.19 -7.13
C SER A 271 -8.34 0.82 -6.03
N VAL A 272 -9.18 0.02 -5.37
CA VAL A 272 -9.99 0.46 -4.23
C VAL A 272 -9.11 0.86 -3.04
N LEU A 273 -8.07 0.08 -2.76
CA LEU A 273 -7.07 0.43 -1.73
C LEU A 273 -6.41 1.77 -2.02
N ASN A 274 -5.93 2.00 -3.24
CA ASN A 274 -5.34 3.28 -3.66
C ASN A 274 -6.32 4.44 -3.47
N SER A 275 -7.59 4.24 -3.83
CA SER A 275 -8.64 5.25 -3.73
C SER A 275 -8.89 5.66 -2.28
N VAL A 276 -9.04 4.72 -1.35
CA VAL A 276 -9.23 5.07 0.07
C VAL A 276 -7.93 5.59 0.69
N PHE A 277 -6.81 4.93 0.42
CA PHE A 277 -5.51 5.27 0.97
C PHE A 277 -5.06 6.69 0.63
N SER A 278 -5.22 7.11 -0.63
CA SER A 278 -4.78 8.44 -1.09
C SER A 278 -5.40 9.56 -0.26
N SER A 279 -6.72 9.47 -0.03
CA SER A 279 -7.44 10.49 0.72
C SER A 279 -7.08 10.48 2.20
N VAL A 280 -7.02 9.30 2.82
CA VAL A 280 -6.63 9.16 4.24
C VAL A 280 -5.19 9.65 4.46
N LEU A 281 -4.26 9.30 3.59
CA LEU A 281 -2.86 9.72 3.67
C LEU A 281 -2.74 11.24 3.57
N MET A 282 -3.29 11.85 2.51
CA MET A 282 -3.16 13.28 2.26
C MET A 282 -3.89 14.14 3.30
N LYS A 283 -4.97 13.62 3.89
CA LYS A 283 -5.67 14.28 5.00
C LYS A 283 -4.88 14.24 6.30
N ASN A 284 -4.19 13.13 6.58
CA ASN A 284 -3.50 12.93 7.85
C ASN A 284 -2.04 13.43 7.82
N LYS A 285 -1.45 13.58 6.63
CA LYS A 285 -0.05 13.94 6.44
C LYS A 285 0.09 15.05 5.41
N GLU A 286 0.23 16.27 5.90
CA GLU A 286 0.44 17.45 5.06
C GLU A 286 1.73 17.32 4.22
N GLY A 287 1.73 17.89 3.02
CA GLY A 287 2.89 17.86 2.12
C GLY A 287 3.26 16.47 1.58
N THR A 288 2.42 15.45 1.79
CA THR A 288 2.62 14.10 1.28
C THR A 288 1.69 13.82 0.12
N ILE A 289 2.20 13.19 -0.93
CA ILE A 289 1.41 12.78 -2.10
C ILE A 289 1.53 11.29 -2.36
N HIS A 290 0.40 10.66 -2.67
CA HIS A 290 0.35 9.30 -3.22
C HIS A 290 0.20 9.35 -4.74
N LEU A 291 1.02 8.54 -5.43
CA LEU A 291 1.17 8.51 -6.87
C LEU A 291 1.08 7.06 -7.36
N THR A 292 0.40 6.84 -8.49
CA THR A 292 0.33 5.53 -9.19
C THR A 292 1.57 5.22 -10.02
N SER A 293 2.62 6.03 -9.88
CA SER A 293 3.90 5.93 -10.58
C SER A 293 4.72 4.69 -10.22
N ASP A 294 5.51 4.20 -11.14
CA ASP A 294 6.55 3.22 -10.88
C ASP A 294 7.80 3.89 -10.28
N ILE A 295 8.43 3.24 -9.30
CA ILE A 295 9.76 3.62 -8.83
C ILE A 295 10.76 2.80 -9.64
N PHE A 296 11.57 3.49 -10.44
CA PHE A 296 12.59 2.90 -11.29
C PHE A 296 13.98 3.22 -10.74
N VAL A 297 14.83 2.20 -10.61
CA VAL A 297 16.20 2.36 -10.09
C VAL A 297 17.20 2.00 -11.19
N PRO A 298 17.88 2.99 -11.80
CA PRO A 298 18.75 2.78 -12.97
C PRO A 298 19.89 1.78 -12.74
N THR A 299 20.43 1.74 -11.53
CA THR A 299 21.50 0.83 -11.12
C THR A 299 21.14 0.19 -9.78
N LYS A 300 21.49 -1.08 -9.58
CA LYS A 300 21.00 -1.90 -8.44
C LYS A 300 21.24 -1.33 -7.03
N ASN A 301 22.11 -0.33 -6.88
CA ASN A 301 22.45 0.33 -5.62
C ASN A 301 22.29 1.87 -5.66
N ALA A 302 21.49 2.41 -6.58
CA ALA A 302 21.23 3.84 -6.60
C ALA A 302 20.22 4.22 -5.51
N ASP A 303 20.67 5.02 -4.55
CA ASP A 303 19.79 5.64 -3.54
C ASP A 303 18.83 6.68 -4.14
N LYS A 304 19.10 7.11 -5.38
CA LYS A 304 18.34 8.11 -6.13
C LYS A 304 17.52 7.45 -7.24
N PRO A 305 16.21 7.28 -7.04
CA PRO A 305 15.34 6.66 -8.02
C PRO A 305 14.89 7.68 -9.08
N ILE A 306 14.29 7.16 -10.15
CA ILE A 306 13.47 7.92 -11.09
C ILE A 306 12.02 7.56 -10.82
N LEU A 307 11.18 8.58 -10.76
CA LEU A 307 9.74 8.40 -10.65
C LEU A 307 9.14 8.36 -12.06
N VAL A 308 8.53 7.26 -12.45
CA VAL A 308 7.98 7.10 -13.80
C VAL A 308 6.46 7.02 -13.74
N LEU A 309 5.78 8.00 -14.32
CA LEU A 309 4.33 7.99 -14.46
C LEU A 309 3.96 7.49 -15.86
N ASN A 310 3.11 6.47 -15.89
CA ASN A 310 2.54 5.91 -17.10
C ASN A 310 1.10 5.47 -16.79
N ASN A 311 0.26 5.38 -17.81
CA ASN A 311 -1.11 4.89 -17.64
C ASN A 311 -1.24 3.37 -17.84
N ASP A 312 -0.28 2.74 -18.52
CA ASP A 312 -0.42 1.39 -19.06
C ASP A 312 0.52 0.35 -18.45
N GLY A 313 1.18 0.68 -17.33
CA GLY A 313 2.16 -0.23 -16.71
C GLY A 313 3.32 -0.54 -17.66
N TYR A 314 3.71 0.45 -18.47
CA TYR A 314 4.66 0.33 -19.57
C TYR A 314 5.93 -0.45 -19.16
N LEU A 315 6.48 -0.15 -17.99
CA LEU A 315 7.76 -0.68 -17.54
C LEU A 315 7.77 -2.18 -17.21
N LEU A 316 6.59 -2.76 -16.95
CA LEU A 316 6.42 -4.17 -16.56
C LEU A 316 5.72 -4.98 -17.66
N SER A 317 5.47 -4.35 -18.81
CA SER A 317 4.98 -5.04 -19.99
C SER A 317 6.08 -5.93 -20.60
N LYS A 318 5.67 -7.00 -21.29
CA LYS A 318 6.55 -7.95 -22.02
C LYS A 318 7.58 -7.29 -22.93
N LYS A 319 7.25 -6.08 -23.42
CA LYS A 319 8.05 -5.31 -24.34
C LYS A 319 9.24 -4.61 -23.67
N PHE A 320 9.08 -4.11 -22.45
CA PHE A 320 10.07 -3.21 -21.85
C PHE A 320 10.87 -3.79 -20.68
N GLU A 321 10.46 -4.91 -20.09
CA GLU A 321 10.93 -5.38 -18.79
C GLU A 321 12.45 -5.27 -18.53
N SER A 322 12.82 -4.25 -17.75
CA SER A 322 14.22 -3.94 -17.42
C SER A 322 14.73 -4.64 -16.15
N GLY A 323 13.83 -5.21 -15.35
CA GLY A 323 14.14 -5.73 -14.01
C GLY A 323 14.57 -4.65 -12.99
N LYS A 324 14.38 -3.36 -13.32
CA LYS A 324 14.79 -2.20 -12.50
C LYS A 324 13.62 -1.51 -11.78
N VAL A 325 12.39 -1.99 -11.95
CA VAL A 325 11.21 -1.48 -11.25
C VAL A 325 11.17 -2.10 -9.85
N VAL A 326 11.14 -1.25 -8.83
CA VAL A 326 11.18 -1.68 -7.41
C VAL A 326 9.87 -1.42 -6.67
N SER A 327 8.90 -0.74 -7.31
CA SER A 327 7.57 -0.49 -6.76
C SER A 327 6.60 -0.03 -7.84
N GLN A 328 5.36 -0.48 -7.76
CA GLN A 328 4.22 0.06 -8.49
C GLN A 328 3.37 0.93 -7.56
N GLY A 329 3.51 2.24 -7.71
CA GLY A 329 3.04 3.25 -6.79
C GLY A 329 4.19 3.85 -5.99
N ALA A 330 4.02 5.10 -5.58
CA ALA A 330 4.97 5.83 -4.76
C ALA A 330 4.25 6.77 -3.77
N ILE A 331 4.88 6.98 -2.62
CA ILE A 331 4.51 8.03 -1.67
C ILE A 331 5.70 8.97 -1.57
N TRP A 332 5.50 10.25 -1.91
CA TRP A 332 6.54 11.26 -1.90
C TRP A 332 6.20 12.37 -0.90
N ASN A 333 7.16 12.71 -0.05
CA ASN A 333 7.07 13.83 0.90
C ASN A 333 8.44 14.52 1.04
N GLN A 334 8.58 15.37 2.05
CA GLN A 334 9.82 16.10 2.37
C GLN A 334 10.97 15.22 2.89
N GLU A 335 10.71 13.99 3.34
CA GLU A 335 11.78 13.08 3.79
C GLU A 335 12.37 12.26 2.65
N GLY A 336 11.57 11.94 1.63
CA GLY A 336 12.02 11.09 0.54
C GLY A 336 10.89 10.39 -0.19
N LEU A 337 11.26 9.33 -0.91
CA LEU A 337 10.34 8.53 -1.69
C LEU A 337 10.18 7.15 -1.05
N THR A 338 8.95 6.70 -0.86
CA THR A 338 8.65 5.43 -0.19
C THR A 338 7.67 4.60 -1.01
N ARG A 339 7.74 3.28 -0.86
CA ARG A 339 6.87 2.33 -1.56
C ARG A 339 5.56 2.19 -0.80
N PRO A 340 4.37 2.29 -1.43
CA PRO A 340 3.10 1.97 -0.77
C PRO A 340 2.96 0.47 -0.52
N TYR A 341 3.48 -0.36 -1.43
CA TYR A 341 3.29 -1.81 -1.43
C TYR A 341 4.61 -2.59 -1.56
N ASN A 342 4.54 -3.87 -1.22
CA ASN A 342 5.62 -4.86 -1.22
C ASN A 342 5.46 -5.93 -2.30
N ALA A 343 4.64 -5.71 -3.33
CA ALA A 343 4.50 -6.63 -4.45
C ALA A 343 4.41 -5.89 -5.80
N LEU A 344 4.81 -6.58 -6.86
CA LEU A 344 4.63 -6.16 -8.25
C LEU A 344 3.54 -7.02 -8.90
N THR A 345 2.71 -6.38 -9.71
CA THR A 345 1.74 -7.04 -10.58
C THR A 345 2.22 -6.92 -12.02
N SER A 346 2.36 -8.05 -12.71
CA SER A 346 2.78 -8.10 -14.12
C SER A 346 1.80 -8.92 -14.93
N ASN A 347 1.75 -8.69 -16.24
CA ASN A 347 0.87 -9.41 -17.16
C ASN A 347 1.53 -10.65 -17.78
N GLN A 348 2.58 -11.17 -17.15
CA GLN A 348 3.41 -12.25 -17.69
C GLN A 348 3.45 -13.44 -16.76
N GLU A 349 2.89 -14.57 -17.21
CA GLU A 349 2.90 -15.82 -16.45
C GLU A 349 4.32 -16.30 -16.11
N SER A 350 5.30 -16.02 -16.98
CA SER A 350 6.71 -16.37 -16.80
C SER A 350 7.36 -15.74 -15.56
N HIS A 351 6.75 -14.72 -14.95
CA HIS A 351 7.29 -14.10 -13.74
C HIS A 351 6.97 -14.85 -12.46
N ALA A 352 5.96 -15.72 -12.49
CA ALA A 352 5.60 -16.55 -11.36
C ALA A 352 6.59 -17.72 -11.24
N LYS A 353 7.65 -17.53 -10.46
CA LYS A 353 8.77 -18.48 -10.34
C LYS A 353 8.95 -18.98 -8.92
N GLN A 354 8.58 -18.15 -7.94
CA GLN A 354 8.83 -18.41 -6.53
C GLN A 354 7.61 -19.09 -5.88
N PRO A 355 7.84 -19.87 -4.81
CA PRO A 355 6.75 -20.39 -4.00
C PRO A 355 5.82 -19.28 -3.52
N PHE A 356 4.52 -19.58 -3.52
CA PHE A 356 3.43 -18.68 -3.15
C PHE A 356 3.13 -17.55 -4.14
N ASP A 357 3.89 -17.38 -5.23
CA ASP A 357 3.51 -16.44 -6.29
C ASP A 357 2.07 -16.71 -6.76
N LEU A 358 1.36 -15.64 -7.12
CA LEU A 358 -0.06 -15.71 -7.47
C LEU A 358 -0.24 -15.43 -8.95
N VAL A 359 -1.07 -16.25 -9.60
CA VAL A 359 -1.44 -16.11 -11.01
C VAL A 359 -2.96 -16.09 -11.13
N GLU A 360 -3.52 -15.00 -11.60
CA GLU A 360 -4.92 -14.91 -12.00
C GLU A 360 -5.05 -15.02 -13.51
N LYS A 361 -5.87 -15.94 -13.98
CA LYS A 361 -6.20 -16.10 -15.41
C LYS A 361 -7.67 -15.77 -15.63
N PHE A 362 -7.98 -15.00 -16.67
CA PHE A 362 -9.35 -14.55 -16.94
C PHE A 362 -9.98 -15.36 -18.09
N GLN A 363 -11.12 -16.02 -17.82
CA GLN A 363 -11.83 -16.86 -18.79
C GLN A 363 -12.51 -16.01 -19.87
N GLY A 364 -12.06 -16.06 -21.13
CA GLY A 364 -12.68 -15.34 -22.25
C GLY A 364 -11.76 -14.32 -22.92
N ASP A 365 -10.72 -13.88 -22.22
CA ASP A 365 -9.56 -13.21 -22.82
C ASP A 365 -8.32 -14.05 -22.50
N ALA A 366 -8.01 -15.00 -23.38
CA ALA A 366 -6.95 -15.99 -23.19
C ALA A 366 -5.56 -15.37 -22.97
N LYS A 367 -5.39 -14.05 -23.18
CA LYS A 367 -4.13 -13.34 -23.00
C LYS A 367 -4.06 -12.54 -21.69
N LYS A 368 -5.18 -12.28 -21.00
CA LYS A 368 -5.14 -11.53 -19.74
C LYS A 368 -4.75 -12.45 -18.59
N VAL A 369 -3.58 -12.17 -18.02
CA VAL A 369 -3.03 -12.82 -16.83
C VAL A 369 -2.56 -11.74 -15.89
N ASN A 370 -2.80 -11.88 -14.58
CA ASN A 370 -2.19 -11.04 -13.56
C ASN A 370 -1.31 -11.92 -12.67
N VAL A 371 -0.01 -11.64 -12.67
CA VAL A 371 0.96 -12.29 -11.80
C VAL A 371 1.37 -11.34 -10.71
N VAL A 372 1.20 -11.75 -9.46
CA VAL A 372 1.62 -10.98 -8.28
C VAL A 372 2.84 -11.65 -7.67
N THR A 373 3.97 -10.94 -7.68
CA THR A 373 5.23 -11.37 -7.08
C THR A 373 5.60 -10.47 -5.91
N PRO A 374 5.93 -11.04 -4.73
CA PRO A 374 6.49 -10.27 -3.64
C PRO A 374 7.83 -9.63 -4.02
N LEU A 375 8.06 -8.40 -3.57
CA LEU A 375 9.32 -7.71 -3.72
C LEU A 375 10.37 -8.30 -2.77
N VAL A 376 11.60 -8.44 -3.29
CA VAL A 376 12.78 -8.55 -2.43
C VAL A 376 13.06 -7.15 -1.89
N VAL A 377 12.62 -6.91 -0.64
CA VAL A 377 12.74 -5.59 -0.01
C VAL A 377 14.21 -5.29 0.30
N THR A 378 14.78 -4.32 -0.42
CA THR A 378 16.16 -3.84 -0.21
C THR A 378 16.20 -2.53 0.58
N THR A 379 15.20 -1.65 0.42
CA THR A 379 15.09 -0.41 1.17
C THR A 379 13.63 -0.01 1.45
N ASN A 380 13.41 0.66 2.56
CA ASN A 380 12.12 1.19 3.01
C ASN A 380 11.89 2.66 2.61
N ILE A 381 12.97 3.40 2.37
CA ILE A 381 12.94 4.80 1.94
C ILE A 381 14.09 5.05 0.97
N TYR A 382 13.78 5.76 -0.10
CA TYR A 382 14.73 6.27 -1.07
C TYR A 382 14.91 7.77 -0.86
N GLN A 383 16.02 8.32 -1.38
CA GLN A 383 16.17 9.76 -1.48
C GLN A 383 15.10 10.34 -2.44
N HIS A 384 15.01 11.67 -2.47
CA HIS A 384 14.18 12.35 -3.46
C HIS A 384 14.53 11.88 -4.88
N PRO A 385 13.52 11.76 -5.76
CA PRO A 385 13.74 11.29 -7.12
C PRO A 385 14.70 12.24 -7.86
N GLN A 386 15.68 11.65 -8.56
CA GLN A 386 16.62 12.38 -9.40
C GLN A 386 15.90 13.08 -10.56
N ALA A 387 14.83 12.45 -11.06
CA ALA A 387 13.95 12.99 -12.08
C ALA A 387 12.55 12.38 -11.95
N VAL A 388 11.56 13.11 -12.46
CA VAL A 388 10.23 12.59 -12.78
C VAL A 388 10.12 12.42 -14.29
N VAL A 389 9.55 11.31 -14.75
CA VAL A 389 9.39 11.01 -16.16
C VAL A 389 7.95 10.65 -16.46
N PHE A 390 7.34 11.34 -17.41
CA PHE A 390 6.04 10.99 -17.97
C PHE A 390 6.26 10.20 -19.27
N ILE A 391 5.79 8.96 -19.30
CA ILE A 391 5.82 8.13 -20.52
C ILE A 391 4.46 8.23 -21.20
N VAL A 392 4.43 8.81 -22.40
CA VAL A 392 3.22 9.08 -23.16
C VAL A 392 3.36 8.56 -24.58
N SER A 393 2.63 7.48 -24.90
CA SER A 393 2.62 6.89 -26.24
C SER A 393 1.72 7.72 -27.16
N ASP A 394 2.23 8.86 -27.64
CA ASP A 394 1.44 9.80 -28.42
C ASP A 394 1.13 9.26 -29.82
N ALA A 395 -0.15 8.98 -30.06
CA ALA A 395 -0.65 8.52 -31.35
C ALA A 395 -0.86 9.68 -32.34
N LYS A 396 -0.97 10.92 -31.84
CA LYS A 396 -1.22 12.11 -32.66
C LYS A 396 0.06 12.68 -33.29
N GLY A 397 1.23 12.28 -32.81
CA GLY A 397 2.53 12.72 -33.33
C GLY A 397 2.86 14.18 -33.03
N VAL A 398 2.29 14.72 -31.94
CA VAL A 398 2.49 16.09 -31.45
C VAL A 398 3.63 16.16 -30.44
N LEU A 399 3.82 15.13 -29.61
CA LEU A 399 4.87 15.14 -28.58
C LEU A 399 6.25 14.79 -29.17
N PRO A 400 7.31 15.53 -28.80
CA PRO A 400 8.68 15.17 -29.17
C PRO A 400 9.12 13.85 -28.52
N ALA A 401 10.20 13.26 -29.02
CA ALA A 401 10.74 12.00 -28.50
C ALA A 401 11.14 12.10 -27.00
N LEU A 402 11.84 13.17 -26.64
CA LEU A 402 12.21 13.54 -25.27
C LEU A 402 12.15 15.06 -25.12
N SER A 403 11.56 15.54 -24.04
CA SER A 403 11.63 16.95 -23.67
C SER A 403 11.68 17.13 -22.15
N GLU A 404 12.41 18.15 -21.70
CA GLU A 404 12.37 18.64 -20.31
C GLU A 404 11.26 19.68 -20.16
N LEU A 405 10.48 19.54 -19.10
CA LEU A 405 9.33 20.37 -18.80
C LEU A 405 9.67 21.40 -17.71
N THR A 406 9.13 22.61 -17.84
CA THR A 406 9.12 23.55 -16.70
C THR A 406 8.20 23.03 -15.59
N PRO A 407 8.33 23.51 -14.33
CA PRO A 407 7.42 23.11 -13.25
C PRO A 407 5.94 23.34 -13.57
N GLU A 408 5.61 24.40 -14.30
CA GLU A 408 4.23 24.72 -14.72
C GLU A 408 3.73 23.74 -15.79
N GLN A 409 4.57 23.41 -16.77
CA GLN A 409 4.25 22.38 -17.76
C GLN A 409 4.09 21.01 -17.08
N ALA A 410 5.01 20.65 -16.18
CA ALA A 410 4.98 19.40 -15.44
C ALA A 410 3.69 19.24 -14.62
N GLU A 411 3.28 20.30 -13.91
CA GLU A 411 2.01 20.36 -13.18
C GLU A 411 0.81 20.12 -14.13
N LYS A 412 0.79 20.83 -15.26
CA LYS A 412 -0.29 20.70 -16.25
C LYS A 412 -0.41 19.28 -16.82
N TYR A 413 0.71 18.68 -17.23
CA TYR A 413 0.73 17.29 -17.70
C TYR A 413 0.37 16.31 -16.59
N PHE A 414 0.79 16.55 -15.35
CA PHE A 414 0.43 15.73 -14.21
C PHE A 414 -1.08 15.75 -13.94
N VAL A 415 -1.70 16.92 -13.84
CA VAL A 415 -3.14 17.04 -13.55
C VAL A 415 -3.99 16.45 -14.67
N THR A 416 -3.64 16.72 -15.93
CA THR A 416 -4.41 16.23 -17.09
C THR A 416 -4.16 14.75 -17.37
N GLY A 417 -2.92 14.28 -17.15
CA GLY A 417 -2.48 12.91 -17.37
C GLY A 417 -2.74 12.40 -18.78
N TYR A 418 -2.40 13.21 -19.79
CA TYR A 418 -2.50 12.85 -21.20
C TYR A 418 -1.74 11.54 -21.49
N ASN A 419 -2.43 10.56 -22.07
CA ASN A 419 -1.86 9.23 -22.34
C ASN A 419 -1.52 8.98 -23.82
N GLY A 420 -1.68 10.00 -24.67
CA GLY A 420 -1.47 9.92 -26.12
C GLY A 420 -2.76 9.83 -26.95
N THR A 421 -3.89 9.48 -26.33
CA THR A 421 -5.20 9.43 -26.99
C THR A 421 -6.28 10.13 -26.17
N SER A 422 -6.30 9.91 -24.86
CA SER A 422 -7.23 10.47 -23.90
C SER A 422 -6.51 11.06 -22.68
N PHE A 423 -7.29 11.56 -21.73
CA PHE A 423 -6.81 12.17 -20.49
C PHE A 423 -7.21 11.30 -19.29
N ASN A 424 -6.20 10.85 -18.54
CA ASN A 424 -6.37 10.11 -17.29
C ASN A 424 -5.70 10.90 -16.17
N PRO A 425 -6.44 11.77 -15.45
CA PRO A 425 -5.86 12.69 -14.48
C PRO A 425 -4.87 12.02 -13.52
N PHE A 426 -3.72 12.67 -13.28
CA PHE A 426 -2.63 12.15 -12.42
C PHE A 426 -1.97 10.86 -12.91
N PHE A 427 -2.13 10.52 -14.20
CA PHE A 427 -1.65 9.25 -14.78
C PHE A 427 -2.17 8.04 -14.00
N SER A 428 -3.45 8.10 -13.62
CA SER A 428 -4.12 7.08 -12.83
C SER A 428 -5.34 6.54 -13.57
N LYS A 429 -5.44 5.21 -13.63
CA LYS A 429 -6.69 4.52 -14.00
C LYS A 429 -7.68 4.46 -12.85
N ASP A 430 -7.18 4.63 -11.62
CA ASP A 430 -7.99 4.68 -10.41
C ASP A 430 -8.68 6.04 -10.29
N GLN A 431 -9.88 6.04 -9.71
CA GLN A 431 -10.64 7.25 -9.47
C GLN A 431 -9.96 8.11 -8.40
N ASN A 432 -9.71 9.38 -8.73
CA ASN A 432 -9.11 10.29 -7.76
C ASN A 432 -10.12 10.69 -6.69
N THR A 433 -9.82 10.36 -5.43
CA THR A 433 -10.66 10.65 -4.25
C THR A 433 -10.16 11.84 -3.44
N THR A 434 -9.15 12.54 -3.94
CA THR A 434 -8.52 13.68 -3.27
C THR A 434 -8.83 14.97 -4.01
N SER A 435 -8.61 16.11 -3.37
CA SER A 435 -8.65 17.40 -4.05
C SER A 435 -7.61 17.45 -5.17
N ASN A 436 -8.06 17.70 -6.41
CA ASN A 436 -7.18 17.84 -7.57
C ASN A 436 -6.19 18.99 -7.37
N LYS A 437 -6.68 20.13 -6.88
CA LYS A 437 -5.87 21.32 -6.57
C LYS A 437 -4.79 21.01 -5.54
N SER A 438 -5.15 20.42 -4.41
CA SER A 438 -4.18 20.11 -3.35
C SER A 438 -3.12 19.10 -3.83
N LYS A 439 -3.53 18.10 -4.62
CA LYS A 439 -2.61 17.12 -5.22
C LYS A 439 -1.65 17.77 -6.21
N SER A 440 -2.15 18.70 -7.04
CA SER A 440 -1.37 19.50 -7.98
C SER A 440 -0.31 20.35 -7.26
N GLU A 441 -0.74 21.12 -6.26
CA GLU A 441 0.11 22.02 -5.48
C GLU A 441 1.22 21.26 -4.74
N ILE A 442 0.90 20.12 -4.11
CA ILE A 442 1.90 19.30 -3.43
C ILE A 442 2.93 18.77 -4.42
N PHE A 443 2.50 18.24 -5.57
CA PHE A 443 3.42 17.77 -6.61
C PHE A 443 4.36 18.88 -7.10
N LYS A 444 3.80 20.05 -7.43
CA LYS A 444 4.57 21.22 -7.88
C LYS A 444 5.58 21.68 -6.83
N ASN A 445 5.17 21.76 -5.57
CA ASN A 445 6.05 22.15 -4.47
C ASN A 445 7.20 21.15 -4.29
N LEU A 446 6.92 19.84 -4.37
CA LEU A 446 7.95 18.80 -4.24
C LEU A 446 8.97 18.84 -5.37
N ILE A 447 8.57 19.04 -6.63
CA ILE A 447 9.53 19.16 -7.74
C ILE A 447 10.39 20.43 -7.61
N GLN A 448 9.81 21.55 -7.17
CA GLN A 448 10.53 22.83 -7.02
C GLN A 448 11.50 22.81 -5.84
N GLN A 449 11.05 22.36 -4.67
CA GLN A 449 11.86 22.30 -3.44
C GLN A 449 13.08 21.39 -3.62
N ASN A 450 12.89 20.24 -4.29
CA ASN A 450 13.95 19.25 -4.48
C ASN A 450 14.78 19.50 -5.75
N LYS A 451 14.45 20.52 -6.55
CA LYS A 451 15.06 20.79 -7.87
C LYS A 451 15.05 19.55 -8.75
N THR A 452 13.93 18.82 -8.73
CA THR A 452 13.77 17.59 -9.51
C THR A 452 13.37 17.95 -10.93
N ASN A 453 14.19 17.54 -11.89
CA ASN A 453 13.89 17.74 -13.31
C ASN A 453 12.73 16.82 -13.73
N VAL A 454 11.85 17.34 -14.59
CA VAL A 454 10.70 16.58 -15.11
C VAL A 454 10.85 16.43 -16.62
N TYR A 455 10.71 15.21 -17.11
CA TYR A 455 10.81 14.89 -18.53
C TYR A 455 9.53 14.24 -19.04
N ILE A 456 9.24 14.44 -20.32
CA ILE A 456 8.23 13.69 -21.06
C ILE A 456 8.92 12.89 -22.17
N ILE A 457 8.56 11.62 -22.29
CA ILE A 457 9.11 10.69 -23.27
C ILE A 457 7.98 10.13 -24.11
N ASN A 458 8.14 10.18 -25.44
CA ASN A 458 7.26 9.52 -26.39
C ASN A 458 7.89 8.23 -26.91
N PRO A 459 7.49 7.04 -26.43
CA PRO A 459 8.04 5.76 -26.89
C PRO A 459 7.89 5.53 -28.39
N ASN A 460 6.83 6.06 -29.02
CA ASN A 460 6.57 5.86 -30.45
C ASN A 460 7.63 6.50 -31.35
N ALA A 461 8.43 7.44 -30.83
CA ALA A 461 9.52 8.06 -31.56
C ALA A 461 10.77 7.16 -31.65
N PHE A 462 10.81 6.05 -30.90
CA PHE A 462 11.96 5.14 -30.85
C PHE A 462 11.67 3.84 -31.61
N LYS A 463 12.69 3.29 -32.27
CA LYS A 463 12.57 2.03 -33.01
C LYS A 463 12.76 0.81 -32.12
N ASN A 464 13.62 0.91 -31.11
CA ASN A 464 13.95 -0.19 -30.20
C ASN A 464 13.46 0.12 -28.79
N GLU A 465 12.86 -0.87 -28.13
CA GLU A 465 12.32 -0.73 -26.77
C GLU A 465 13.44 -0.50 -25.73
N GLY A 466 14.64 -1.04 -25.98
CA GLY A 466 15.83 -0.80 -25.17
C GLY A 466 16.34 0.64 -25.17
N ASP A 467 15.94 1.46 -26.15
CA ASP A 467 16.33 2.88 -26.21
C ASP A 467 15.76 3.64 -24.98
N ILE A 468 14.57 3.27 -24.52
CA ILE A 468 13.93 3.90 -23.36
C ILE A 468 14.66 3.56 -22.06
N ASP A 469 15.15 2.33 -21.88
CA ASP A 469 15.96 1.96 -20.70
C ASP A 469 17.29 2.72 -20.68
N GLN A 470 17.91 2.91 -21.85
CA GLN A 470 19.13 3.71 -21.99
C GLN A 470 18.87 5.19 -21.66
N ILE A 471 17.73 5.74 -22.09
CA ILE A 471 17.34 7.12 -21.79
C ILE A 471 17.08 7.29 -20.30
N LEU A 472 16.28 6.41 -19.68
CA LEU A 472 16.05 6.43 -18.23
C LEU A 472 17.36 6.31 -17.46
N THR A 473 18.27 5.44 -17.92
CA THR A 473 19.60 5.31 -17.31
C THR A 473 20.44 6.59 -17.48
N SER A 474 20.37 7.24 -18.64
CA SER A 474 21.06 8.50 -18.92
C SER A 474 20.51 9.65 -18.07
N ILE A 475 19.18 9.76 -17.94
CA ILE A 475 18.47 10.69 -17.04
C ILE A 475 18.95 10.47 -15.60
N GLY A 476 18.95 9.21 -15.14
CA GLY A 476 19.39 8.87 -13.79
C GLY A 476 20.85 9.21 -13.50
N SER A 477 21.71 9.15 -14.51
CA SER A 477 23.12 9.56 -14.40
C SER A 477 23.37 11.07 -14.52
N GLY A 478 22.34 11.87 -14.86
CA GLY A 478 22.45 13.30 -15.11
C GLY A 478 23.16 13.68 -16.42
N LYS A 479 23.38 12.73 -17.33
CA LYS A 479 24.15 12.92 -18.59
C LYS A 479 23.30 13.38 -19.78
N VAL A 480 22.08 13.86 -19.56
CA VAL A 480 21.22 14.30 -20.68
C VAL A 480 21.72 15.64 -21.20
N ASN A 481 22.35 15.62 -22.38
CA ASN A 481 22.92 16.81 -23.01
C ASN A 481 21.81 17.81 -23.38
N LYS A 482 22.00 19.07 -22.97
CA LYS A 482 21.16 20.22 -23.33
C LYS A 482 21.28 20.52 -24.83
N SER A 483 20.55 19.83 -25.70
CA SER A 483 20.46 20.23 -27.10
C SER A 483 19.38 21.29 -27.31
N ALA A 484 19.49 21.99 -28.45
CA ALA A 484 18.83 23.23 -28.84
C ALA A 484 17.36 23.38 -28.41
N LYS A 485 17.10 24.57 -27.82
CA LYS A 485 15.78 25.10 -27.49
C LYS A 485 14.89 25.09 -28.75
N SER A 486 13.78 24.34 -28.71
CA SER A 486 12.60 24.68 -29.51
C SER A 486 11.67 25.54 -28.65
N ASP A 487 10.89 26.42 -29.28
CA ASP A 487 10.19 27.51 -28.60
C ASP A 487 8.99 27.08 -27.72
N ILE A 488 8.61 25.80 -27.68
CA ILE A 488 7.47 25.30 -26.86
C ILE A 488 7.88 24.12 -25.97
N TYR A 489 8.67 23.20 -26.51
CA TYR A 489 9.27 22.08 -25.78
C TYR A 489 10.78 22.24 -25.79
N SER A 490 11.44 22.18 -24.64
CA SER A 490 12.89 22.11 -24.62
C SER A 490 13.30 20.72 -25.14
N THR A 491 13.55 20.62 -26.44
CA THR A 491 13.81 19.34 -27.12
C THR A 491 15.24 18.92 -26.83
N LEU A 492 15.38 17.84 -26.06
CA LEU A 492 16.66 17.20 -25.81
C LEU A 492 16.80 16.06 -26.84
N SER A 493 17.90 16.04 -27.58
CA SER A 493 18.33 14.96 -28.47
C SER A 493 19.34 14.12 -27.72
N PRO A 494 18.90 13.09 -26.99
CA PRO A 494 19.82 12.06 -26.56
C PRO A 494 20.10 11.22 -27.81
N ILE A 495 21.37 11.18 -28.22
CA ILE A 495 21.89 10.26 -29.25
C ILE A 495 21.57 10.69 -30.68
N GLY A 496 22.38 11.60 -31.25
CA GLY A 496 22.87 11.61 -32.65
C GLY A 496 21.89 11.47 -33.84
N LYS A 497 20.57 11.43 -33.64
CA LYS A 497 19.57 11.27 -34.68
C LYS A 497 18.77 12.56 -34.81
N GLN A 498 18.76 13.15 -36.00
CA GLN A 498 17.80 14.19 -36.36
C GLN A 498 16.40 13.59 -36.25
N LEU A 499 15.60 14.11 -35.32
CA LEU A 499 14.20 13.76 -35.15
C LEU A 499 13.37 14.81 -35.89
N ASN A 500 12.33 14.35 -36.61
CA ASN A 500 11.48 15.17 -37.47
C ASN A 500 10.86 16.35 -36.70
N GLU A 501 10.88 17.55 -37.30
CA GLU A 501 10.23 18.74 -36.75
C GLU A 501 8.70 18.53 -36.65
N VAL A 502 8.14 18.80 -35.47
CA VAL A 502 6.70 18.76 -35.22
C VAL A 502 6.03 19.98 -35.86
N LYS A 503 4.86 19.81 -36.49
CA LYS A 503 4.10 20.91 -37.10
C LYS A 503 3.62 21.90 -36.02
N LYS A 504 4.11 23.15 -36.04
CA LYS A 504 3.86 24.18 -35.00
C LYS A 504 2.37 24.42 -34.71
N GLU A 505 1.50 24.47 -35.72
CA GLU A 505 0.06 24.71 -35.55
C GLU A 505 -0.63 23.61 -34.72
N SER A 506 -0.30 22.35 -35.00
CA SER A 506 -0.85 21.20 -34.26
C SER A 506 -0.43 21.16 -32.78
N VAL A 507 0.75 21.71 -32.47
CA VAL A 507 1.23 21.84 -31.08
C VAL A 507 0.42 22.89 -30.33
N VAL A 508 0.15 24.03 -30.95
CA VAL A 508 -0.63 25.12 -30.32
C VAL A 508 -2.06 24.67 -30.03
N GLU A 509 -2.72 24.01 -30.97
CA GLU A 509 -4.06 23.46 -30.77
C GLU A 509 -4.10 22.42 -29.63
N PHE A 510 -3.10 21.53 -29.59
CA PHE A 510 -2.97 20.55 -28.52
C PHE A 510 -2.76 21.21 -27.16
N GLU A 511 -1.86 22.17 -27.06
CA GLU A 511 -1.57 22.89 -25.81
C GLU A 511 -2.79 23.68 -25.31
N ASN A 512 -3.59 24.26 -26.19
CA ASN A 512 -4.86 24.91 -25.85
C ASN A 512 -5.90 23.91 -25.32
N SER A 513 -6.01 22.74 -25.96
CA SER A 513 -6.88 21.65 -25.48
C SER A 513 -6.43 21.14 -24.11
N LEU A 514 -5.11 20.97 -23.92
CA LEU A 514 -4.49 20.57 -22.65
C LEU A 514 -4.76 21.60 -21.55
N GLN A 515 -4.64 22.90 -21.87
CA GLN A 515 -4.93 24.00 -20.94
C GLN A 515 -6.41 24.04 -20.52
N THR A 516 -7.32 23.87 -21.48
CA THR A 516 -8.77 23.83 -21.20
C THR A 516 -9.12 22.67 -20.26
N GLN A 517 -8.53 21.50 -20.50
CA GLN A 517 -8.75 20.32 -19.65
C GLN A 517 -8.14 20.50 -18.26
N TYR A 518 -6.98 21.14 -18.16
CA TYR A 518 -6.33 21.48 -16.90
C TYR A 518 -7.21 22.38 -16.03
N GLU A 519 -7.72 23.48 -16.58
CA GLU A 519 -8.59 24.42 -15.86
C GLU A 519 -9.88 23.73 -15.40
N LYS A 520 -10.50 22.92 -16.26
CA LYS A 520 -11.69 22.13 -15.91
C LYS A 520 -11.47 21.18 -14.74
N LEU A 521 -10.27 20.61 -14.59
CA LEU A 521 -9.95 19.66 -13.53
C LEU A 521 -9.62 20.33 -12.19
N LEU A 522 -9.27 21.62 -12.20
CA LEU A 522 -8.94 22.39 -10.99
C LEU A 522 -10.13 23.17 -10.42
N LEU A 523 -11.19 23.38 -11.21
CA LEU A 523 -12.51 23.85 -10.77
C LEU A 523 -13.28 22.73 -10.04
#